data_AF-A0A259KSZ2-F1
#
_entry.id   AF-A0A259KSZ2-F1
#
_cell.length_a   1.000
_cell.length_b   1.000
_cell.length_c   1.000
_cell.angle_alpha   90.00
_cell.angle_beta   90.00
_cell.angle_gamma   90.00
#
_symmetry.space_group_name_H-M   'P 1'
#
loop_
_entity.id
_entity.type
_entity.pdbx_description
1 polymer ?
#
loop_
_entity_poly.entity_id
_entity_poly.type
_entity_poly.pdbx_seq_one_letter_code
_entity_poly.pdbx_strand_id
1 'polypeptide(L)'
;MVTDSNHSSPTGPETAGQLVIENGAAVASGHWTLDHYPALQRQIQQLPRPARDTLNLCLSGIDRLDTAGASVLVRYCGAETVLRLVETAGLRQEQRALLAAVAHALTQSPPAPQPINPWVRLAAGTGEKVTALATMLWLLAGFIGQTLAALMTILPRPSRWRWTAFVAAVHDTGLNALPIVALLTFLVGAVVAFLGATVLEDFGATIYTVNLVAFSFLREFGVLLAAILLAG
;
A
#
# COMPACT_ATOMS: atom_id res chain seq x y z
N MET A 1 -33.44 3.51 40.07
CA MET A 1 -32.52 4.67 40.06
C MET A 1 -31.38 4.31 39.14
N VAL A 2 -31.04 5.24 38.24
CA VAL A 2 -30.09 5.12 37.12
C VAL A 2 -30.71 4.60 35.82
N THR A 3 -30.62 5.49 34.85
CA THR A 3 -31.36 5.70 33.61
C THR A 3 -30.83 4.87 32.44
N ASP A 4 -31.74 4.22 31.71
CA ASP A 4 -31.51 3.76 30.34
C ASP A 4 -31.34 4.96 29.40
N SER A 5 -30.11 5.15 28.92
CA SER A 5 -29.77 6.10 27.87
C SER A 5 -30.26 5.57 26.52
N ASN A 6 -31.53 5.86 26.24
CA ASN A 6 -32.20 5.68 24.97
C ASN A 6 -31.39 6.36 23.84
N HIS A 7 -30.72 5.58 23.01
CA HIS A 7 -30.10 6.00 21.76
C HIS A 7 -31.23 6.34 20.77
N SER A 8 -31.71 7.58 20.80
CA SER A 8 -32.62 8.12 19.80
C SER A 8 -31.84 8.50 18.54
N SER A 9 -31.79 7.58 17.59
CA SER A 9 -31.46 7.87 16.18
C SER A 9 -32.45 8.91 15.64
N PRO A 10 -32.02 10.08 15.12
CA PRO A 10 -32.92 10.92 14.36
C PRO A 10 -32.96 10.41 12.92
N THR A 11 -33.99 9.63 12.60
CA THR A 11 -34.45 9.38 11.23
C THR A 11 -35.13 10.65 10.71
N GLY A 12 -34.35 11.55 10.11
CA GLY A 12 -34.79 12.55 9.14
C GLY A 12 -34.08 12.30 7.81
N PRO A 13 -34.58 12.78 6.66
CA PRO A 13 -33.92 12.55 5.39
C PRO A 13 -32.50 13.10 5.48
N GLU A 14 -31.48 12.24 5.40
CA GLU A 14 -30.08 12.66 5.36
C GLU A 14 -29.93 13.60 4.18
N THR A 15 -29.93 14.90 4.46
CA THR A 15 -30.03 15.90 3.40
C THR A 15 -28.63 16.03 2.83
N ALA A 16 -28.45 15.42 1.65
CA ALA A 16 -27.22 15.49 0.89
C ALA A 16 -26.76 16.96 0.80
N GLY A 17 -25.46 17.20 0.99
CA GLY A 17 -24.93 18.55 0.94
C GLY A 17 -25.32 19.26 -0.36
N GLN A 18 -25.75 20.51 -0.26
CA GLN A 18 -26.18 21.32 -1.38
C GLN A 18 -25.42 22.64 -1.38
N LEU A 19 -24.98 23.07 -2.56
CA LEU A 19 -24.44 24.41 -2.79
C LEU A 19 -25.40 25.19 -3.69
N VAL A 20 -25.95 26.29 -3.17
CA VAL A 20 -26.88 27.17 -3.90
C VAL A 20 -26.29 28.58 -3.92
N ILE A 21 -26.47 29.30 -5.04
CA ILE A 21 -26.07 30.69 -5.15
C ILE A 21 -27.31 31.55 -4.98
N GLU A 22 -27.42 32.27 -3.86
CA GLU A 22 -28.52 33.18 -3.56
C GLU A 22 -27.97 34.62 -3.42
N ASN A 23 -28.51 35.57 -4.19
CA ASN A 23 -28.15 36.98 -4.13
C ASN A 23 -26.64 37.29 -4.23
N GLY A 24 -25.91 36.50 -5.03
CA GLY A 24 -24.45 36.66 -5.21
C GLY A 24 -23.59 36.07 -4.08
N ALA A 25 -24.20 35.42 -3.08
CA ALA A 25 -23.53 34.64 -2.06
C ALA A 25 -23.74 33.13 -2.30
N ALA A 26 -22.69 32.34 -2.16
CA ALA A 26 -22.78 30.89 -2.20
C ALA A 26 -23.13 30.37 -0.79
N VAL A 27 -24.23 29.63 -0.65
CA VAL A 27 -24.68 29.06 0.62
C VAL A 27 -24.47 27.55 0.56
N ALA A 28 -23.59 27.06 1.43
CA ALA A 28 -23.34 25.63 1.60
C ALA A 28 -24.21 25.11 2.75
N SER A 29 -25.04 24.12 2.48
CA SER A 29 -25.94 23.52 3.47
C SER A 29 -25.93 21.99 3.42
N GLY A 30 -26.40 21.35 4.48
CA GLY A 30 -26.54 19.89 4.57
C GLY A 30 -25.26 19.15 4.96
N HIS A 31 -25.20 17.85 4.65
CA HIS A 31 -24.08 16.98 4.99
C HIS A 31 -23.04 16.92 3.87
N TRP A 32 -21.86 17.46 4.15
CA TRP A 32 -20.69 17.43 3.27
C TRP A 32 -19.77 16.28 3.70
N THR A 33 -20.24 15.06 3.43
CA THR A 33 -19.55 13.81 3.76
C THR A 33 -19.18 13.02 2.50
N LEU A 34 -18.27 12.05 2.65
CA LEU A 34 -17.75 11.17 1.60
C LEU A 34 -18.88 10.41 0.89
N ASP A 35 -19.91 9.99 1.63
CA ASP A 35 -21.08 9.29 1.08
C ASP A 35 -21.79 10.11 -0.01
N HIS A 36 -21.74 11.44 0.11
CA HIS A 36 -22.37 12.39 -0.82
C HIS A 36 -21.39 13.01 -1.82
N TYR A 37 -20.11 12.63 -1.79
CA TYR A 37 -19.06 13.21 -2.62
C TYR A 37 -19.37 13.19 -4.13
N PRO A 38 -19.85 12.07 -4.74
CA PRO A 38 -20.11 12.04 -6.17
C PRO A 38 -21.24 12.99 -6.61
N ALA A 39 -22.25 13.16 -5.76
CA ALA A 39 -23.38 14.06 -6.00
C ALA A 39 -22.95 15.53 -5.87
N LEU A 40 -22.23 15.85 -4.80
CA LEU A 40 -21.64 17.17 -4.55
C LEU A 40 -20.71 17.61 -5.70
N GLN A 41 -19.85 16.70 -6.17
CA GLN A 41 -18.93 16.99 -7.26
C GLN A 41 -19.65 17.34 -8.56
N ARG A 42 -20.72 16.61 -8.92
CA ARG A 42 -21.53 16.90 -10.11
C ARG A 42 -22.24 18.24 -10.00
N GLN A 43 -22.85 18.52 -8.83
CA GLN A 43 -23.55 19.78 -8.60
C GLN A 43 -22.60 20.98 -8.74
N ILE A 44 -21.39 20.86 -8.20
CA ILE A 44 -20.39 21.93 -8.23
C ILE A 44 -19.76 22.13 -9.61
N GLN A 45 -19.66 21.08 -10.41
CA GLN A 45 -19.26 21.19 -11.82
C GLN A 45 -20.28 21.92 -12.70
N GLN A 46 -21.57 21.88 -12.32
CA GLN A 46 -22.65 22.57 -13.04
C GLN A 46 -22.80 24.04 -12.63
N LEU A 47 -22.23 24.44 -11.49
CA LEU A 47 -22.27 25.82 -11.03
C LEU A 47 -21.19 26.66 -11.73
N PRO A 48 -21.48 27.94 -12.06
CA PRO A 48 -20.47 28.87 -12.56
C PRO A 48 -19.31 28.96 -11.56
N ARG A 49 -18.06 28.99 -12.06
CA ARG A 49 -16.92 29.25 -11.19
C ARG A 49 -16.97 30.70 -10.73
N PRO A 50 -17.00 30.97 -9.41
CA PRO A 50 -17.05 32.33 -8.92
C PRO A 50 -15.73 33.05 -9.19
N ALA A 51 -15.79 34.36 -9.43
CA ALA A 51 -14.62 35.20 -9.46
C ALA A 51 -13.97 35.21 -8.06
N ARG A 52 -12.66 34.96 -7.99
CA ARG A 52 -11.93 34.67 -6.74
C ARG A 52 -12.03 35.76 -5.66
N ASP A 53 -12.37 37.00 -6.03
CA ASP A 53 -12.36 38.17 -5.14
C ASP A 53 -13.74 38.60 -4.60
N THR A 54 -14.85 37.98 -5.01
CA THR A 54 -16.21 38.44 -4.62
C THR A 54 -17.11 37.35 -4.05
N LEU A 55 -16.59 36.15 -3.79
CA LEU A 55 -17.41 35.07 -3.26
C LEU A 55 -17.64 35.21 -1.76
N ASN A 56 -18.81 35.73 -1.39
CA ASN A 56 -19.34 35.58 -0.03
C ASN A 56 -19.88 34.16 0.12
N LEU A 57 -19.17 33.29 0.85
CA LEU A 57 -19.58 31.91 1.10
C LEU A 57 -20.13 31.78 2.52
N CYS A 58 -21.41 31.45 2.65
CA CYS A 58 -22.02 31.15 3.93
C CYS A 58 -21.90 29.65 4.21
N LEU A 59 -21.10 29.30 5.23
CA LEU A 59 -20.86 27.91 5.65
C LEU A 59 -21.72 27.50 6.87
N SER A 60 -22.59 28.39 7.36
CA SER A 60 -23.38 28.21 8.57
C SER A 60 -24.43 27.10 8.46
N GLY A 61 -24.79 26.69 7.23
CA GLY A 61 -25.76 25.61 6.98
C GLY A 61 -25.18 24.20 6.98
N ILE A 62 -23.86 24.04 7.21
CA ILE A 62 -23.19 22.74 7.15
C ILE A 62 -23.29 22.01 8.50
N ASP A 63 -24.09 20.93 8.51
CA ASP A 63 -24.31 20.16 9.73
C ASP A 63 -23.26 19.04 9.94
N ARG A 64 -22.73 18.44 8.88
CA ARG A 64 -21.55 17.55 8.97
C ARG A 64 -20.57 17.85 7.86
N LEU A 65 -19.28 17.82 8.19
CA LEU A 65 -18.19 18.09 7.26
C LEU A 65 -17.07 17.08 7.49
N ASP A 66 -16.58 16.46 6.42
CA ASP A 66 -15.39 15.62 6.44
C ASP A 66 -14.31 16.09 5.45
N THR A 67 -13.20 15.36 5.39
CA THR A 67 -12.05 15.69 4.54
C THR A 67 -12.42 15.71 3.05
N ALA A 68 -13.34 14.83 2.63
CA ALA A 68 -13.79 14.75 1.25
C ALA A 68 -14.64 15.97 0.88
N GLY A 69 -15.65 16.31 1.69
CA GLY A 69 -16.47 17.51 1.52
C GLY A 69 -15.67 18.81 1.61
N ALA A 70 -14.74 18.91 2.56
CA ALA A 70 -13.84 20.05 2.68
C ALA A 70 -12.95 20.22 1.44
N SER A 71 -12.45 19.12 0.86
CA SER A 71 -11.62 19.17 -0.36
C SER A 71 -12.38 19.71 -1.56
N VAL A 72 -13.69 19.44 -1.64
CA VAL A 72 -14.57 19.93 -2.71
C VAL A 72 -14.81 21.44 -2.55
N LEU A 73 -15.07 21.92 -1.34
CA LEU A 73 -15.21 23.36 -1.04
C LEU A 73 -13.94 24.13 -1.38
N VAL A 74 -12.78 23.62 -0.95
CA VAL A 74 -11.47 24.22 -1.23
C VAL A 74 -11.17 24.25 -2.73
N ARG A 75 -11.48 23.18 -3.47
CA ARG A 75 -11.29 23.13 -4.92
C ARG A 75 -12.21 24.10 -5.67
N TYR A 76 -13.43 24.32 -5.19
CA TYR A 76 -14.38 25.22 -5.84
C TYR A 76 -14.08 26.70 -5.55
N CYS A 77 -13.85 27.06 -4.29
CA CYS A 77 -13.66 28.45 -3.87
C CYS A 77 -12.20 28.91 -3.97
N GLY A 78 -11.25 27.98 -3.93
CA GLY A 78 -9.82 28.26 -3.76
C GLY A 78 -9.39 28.23 -2.29
N ALA A 79 -8.18 27.73 -2.04
CA ALA A 79 -7.64 27.58 -0.69
C ALA A 79 -7.52 28.91 0.07
N GLU A 80 -7.11 29.99 -0.59
CA GLU A 80 -6.97 31.31 0.03
C GLU A 80 -8.31 31.90 0.47
N THR A 81 -9.34 31.79 -0.38
CA THR A 81 -10.70 32.27 -0.07
C THR A 81 -11.28 31.48 1.09
N VAL A 82 -11.12 30.15 1.11
CA VAL A 82 -11.56 29.32 2.24
C VAL A 82 -10.85 29.69 3.54
N LEU A 83 -9.54 29.94 3.51
CA LEU A 83 -8.80 30.33 4.72
C LEU A 83 -9.31 31.65 5.31
N ARG A 84 -9.64 32.65 4.49
CA ARG A 84 -10.26 33.91 4.95
C ARG A 84 -11.67 33.70 5.51
N LEU A 85 -12.45 32.81 4.90
CA LEU A 85 -13.82 32.51 5.32
C LEU A 85 -13.88 31.70 6.62
N VAL A 86 -12.90 30.83 6.86
CA VAL A 86 -12.76 30.02 8.08
C VAL A 86 -12.56 30.89 9.33
N GLU A 87 -11.95 32.07 9.17
CA GLU A 87 -11.78 33.07 10.24
C GLU A 87 -13.06 33.88 10.53
N THR A 88 -13.90 34.10 9.52
CA THR A 88 -15.09 34.97 9.59
C THR A 88 -16.40 34.19 9.74
N ALA A 89 -16.43 32.89 9.43
CA ALA A 89 -17.61 32.05 9.51
C ALA A 89 -17.88 31.49 10.92
N GLY A 90 -19.16 31.42 11.29
CA GLY A 90 -19.66 30.84 12.54
C GLY A 90 -19.60 29.31 12.61
N LEU A 91 -18.48 28.71 12.20
CA LEU A 91 -18.27 27.25 12.20
C LEU A 91 -17.88 26.70 13.58
N ARG A 92 -18.16 25.41 13.82
CA ARG A 92 -17.62 24.68 14.98
C ARG A 92 -16.09 24.60 14.87
N GLN A 93 -15.42 24.53 16.02
CA GLN A 93 -13.94 24.54 16.08
C GLN A 93 -13.30 23.36 15.34
N GLU A 94 -13.92 22.19 15.37
CA GLU A 94 -13.49 20.99 14.63
C GLU A 94 -13.58 21.17 13.10
N GLN A 95 -14.70 21.71 12.62
CA GLN A 95 -14.92 21.97 11.19
C GLN A 95 -13.94 23.04 10.67
N ARG A 96 -13.67 24.07 11.48
CA ARG A 96 -12.68 25.11 11.19
C ARG A 96 -11.28 24.54 11.02
N ALA A 97 -10.84 23.70 11.97
CA ALA A 97 -9.53 23.06 11.93
C ALA A 97 -9.38 22.14 10.72
N LEU A 98 -10.42 21.37 10.40
CA LEU A 98 -10.44 20.48 9.23
C LEU A 98 -10.34 21.25 7.91
N LEU A 99 -11.16 22.29 7.72
CA LEU A 99 -11.11 23.14 6.52
C LEU A 99 -9.76 23.82 6.35
N ALA A 100 -9.18 24.34 7.44
CA ALA A 100 -7.85 24.95 7.40
C ALA A 100 -6.77 23.93 7.02
N ALA A 101 -6.79 22.73 7.61
CA ALA A 101 -5.83 21.67 7.31
C ALA A 101 -5.92 21.21 5.84
N VAL A 102 -7.14 21.02 5.33
CA VAL A 102 -7.37 20.62 3.94
C VAL A 102 -6.99 21.73 2.97
N ALA A 103 -7.29 22.99 3.30
CA ALA A 103 -6.88 24.15 2.50
C ALA A 103 -5.36 24.20 2.36
N HIS A 104 -4.62 24.14 3.48
CA HIS A 104 -3.15 24.15 3.47
C HIS A 104 -2.56 22.97 2.69
N ALA A 105 -3.10 21.76 2.86
CA ALA A 105 -2.63 20.58 2.15
C ALA A 105 -2.80 20.72 0.62
N LEU A 106 -3.89 21.36 0.17
CA LEU A 106 -4.15 21.57 -1.25
C LEU A 106 -3.31 22.71 -1.86
N THR A 107 -2.97 23.76 -1.10
CA THR A 107 -2.04 24.81 -1.55
C THR A 107 -0.60 24.31 -1.68
N GLN A 108 -0.22 23.29 -0.91
CA GLN A 108 1.10 22.67 -0.98
C GLN A 108 1.25 21.65 -2.12
N SER A 109 0.28 21.56 -3.04
CA SER A 109 0.40 20.69 -4.21
C SER A 109 1.66 21.09 -5.01
N PRO A 110 2.56 20.13 -5.32
CA PRO A 110 3.76 20.45 -6.09
C PRO A 110 3.37 21.07 -7.44
N PRO A 111 4.15 22.07 -7.91
CA PRO A 111 3.85 22.75 -9.17
C PRO A 111 3.69 21.75 -10.30
N ALA A 112 2.75 22.02 -11.21
CA ALA A 112 2.48 21.15 -12.35
C ALA A 112 3.79 20.85 -13.11
N PRO A 113 4.07 19.56 -13.45
CA PRO A 113 5.32 19.18 -14.07
C PRO A 113 5.48 19.94 -15.39
N GLN A 114 6.59 20.69 -15.50
CA GLN A 114 6.91 21.41 -16.73
C GLN A 114 7.08 20.42 -17.89
N PRO A 115 6.79 20.81 -19.14
CA PRO A 115 7.00 19.95 -20.30
C PRO A 115 8.50 19.72 -20.52
N ILE A 116 9.03 18.63 -19.93
CA ILE A 116 10.40 18.16 -20.12
C ILE A 116 10.49 17.31 -21.38
N ASN A 117 11.60 17.43 -22.13
CA ASN A 117 11.95 16.60 -23.29
C ASN A 117 11.76 15.09 -22.99
N PRO A 118 11.10 14.31 -23.87
CA PRO A 118 10.87 12.87 -23.67
C PRO A 118 12.11 12.06 -23.26
N TRP A 119 13.29 12.36 -23.82
CA TRP A 119 14.54 11.67 -23.49
C TRP A 119 15.02 11.95 -22.06
N VAL A 120 14.90 13.20 -21.62
CA VAL A 120 15.23 13.60 -20.25
C VAL A 120 14.23 12.98 -19.27
N ARG A 121 12.96 12.85 -19.65
CA ARG A 121 11.94 12.18 -18.82
C ARG A 121 12.22 10.69 -18.66
N LEU A 122 12.64 10.00 -19.71
CA LEU A 122 13.04 8.58 -19.64
C LEU A 122 14.28 8.41 -18.76
N ALA A 123 15.30 9.26 -18.94
CA ALA A 123 16.51 9.24 -18.11
C ALA A 123 16.20 9.54 -16.64
N ALA A 124 15.38 10.55 -16.37
CA ALA A 124 14.95 10.91 -15.01
C ALA A 124 14.14 9.79 -14.34
N GLY A 125 13.16 9.20 -15.06
CA GLY A 125 12.37 8.09 -14.53
C GLY A 125 13.18 6.82 -14.30
N THR A 126 14.22 6.58 -15.11
CA THR A 126 15.16 5.47 -14.88
C THR A 126 16.06 5.78 -13.68
N GLY A 127 16.56 7.02 -13.57
CA GLY A 127 17.37 7.48 -12.46
C GLY A 127 16.66 7.33 -11.11
N GLU A 128 15.40 7.74 -11.03
CA GLU A 128 14.56 7.58 -9.83
C GLU A 128 14.40 6.12 -9.41
N LYS A 129 14.20 5.20 -10.37
CA LYS A 129 14.12 3.76 -10.09
C LYS A 129 15.43 3.18 -9.61
N VAL A 130 16.55 3.58 -10.24
CA VAL A 130 17.89 3.10 -9.88
C VAL A 130 18.27 3.61 -8.49
N THR A 131 18.00 4.87 -8.15
CA THR A 131 18.26 5.41 -6.81
C THR A 131 17.35 4.77 -5.76
N ALA A 132 16.09 4.51 -6.08
CA ALA A 132 15.19 3.77 -5.20
C ALA A 132 15.70 2.34 -4.94
N LEU A 133 16.12 1.62 -5.98
CA LEU A 133 16.70 0.28 -5.86
C LEU A 133 17.99 0.28 -5.03
N ALA A 134 18.89 1.24 -5.28
CA ALA A 134 20.12 1.39 -4.50
C ALA A 134 19.83 1.66 -3.02
N THR A 135 18.83 2.51 -2.74
CA THR A 135 18.38 2.78 -1.37
C THR A 135 17.80 1.53 -0.71
N MET A 136 16.99 0.75 -1.42
CA MET A 136 16.45 -0.52 -0.92
C MET A 136 17.56 -1.53 -0.62
N LEU A 137 18.55 -1.66 -1.51
CA LEU A 137 19.70 -2.55 -1.29
C LEU A 137 20.53 -2.11 -0.07
N TRP A 138 20.73 -0.80 0.10
CA TRP A 138 21.41 -0.26 1.28
C TRP A 138 20.65 -0.57 2.57
N LEU A 139 19.33 -0.40 2.55
CA LEU A 139 18.46 -0.69 3.70
C LEU A 139 18.44 -2.19 4.02
N LEU A 140 18.40 -3.05 3.00
CA LEU A 140 18.48 -4.50 3.13
C LEU A 140 19.82 -4.93 3.74
N ALA A 141 20.93 -4.35 3.27
CA ALA A 141 22.25 -4.61 3.84
C ALA A 141 22.32 -4.19 5.32
N GLY A 142 21.76 -3.03 5.68
CA GLY A 142 21.65 -2.58 7.07
C GLY A 142 20.81 -3.52 7.94
N PHE A 143 19.66 -3.99 7.42
CA PHE A 143 18.80 -4.95 8.10
C PHE A 143 19.48 -6.31 8.32
N ILE A 144 20.18 -6.83 7.30
CA ILE A 144 20.97 -8.06 7.40
C ILE A 144 22.06 -7.89 8.46
N GLY A 145 22.79 -6.76 8.44
CA GLY A 145 23.82 -6.45 9.43
C GLY A 145 23.28 -6.41 10.86
N GLN A 146 22.14 -5.75 11.07
CA GLN A 146 21.49 -5.70 12.39
C GLN A 146 20.99 -7.08 12.84
N THR A 147 20.43 -7.87 11.92
CA THR A 147 19.96 -9.24 12.20
C THR A 147 21.12 -10.15 12.57
N LEU A 148 22.23 -10.07 11.84
CA LEU A 148 23.43 -10.85 12.11
C LEU A 148 24.11 -10.45 13.42
N ALA A 149 24.17 -9.15 13.73
CA ALA A 149 24.67 -8.66 15.01
C ALA A 149 23.82 -9.16 16.19
N ALA A 150 22.49 -9.13 16.04
CA ALA A 150 21.56 -9.69 17.02
C ALA A 150 21.76 -11.22 17.17
N LEU A 151 21.91 -11.94 16.06
CA LEU A 151 22.17 -13.38 16.05
C LEU A 151 23.47 -13.70 16.79
N MET A 152 24.57 -13.02 16.47
CA MET A 152 25.87 -13.20 17.14
C MET A 152 25.81 -12.89 18.65
N THR A 153 24.93 -11.97 19.06
CA THR A 153 24.74 -11.62 20.48
C THR A 153 23.89 -12.63 21.26
N ILE A 154 22.97 -13.32 20.57
CA ILE A 154 22.03 -14.29 21.14
C ILE A 154 22.58 -15.72 21.07
N LEU A 155 23.35 -16.06 20.03
CA LEU A 155 23.91 -17.39 19.79
C LEU A 155 24.68 -17.96 21.00
N PRO A 156 25.57 -17.22 21.70
CA PRO A 156 26.25 -17.75 22.90
C PRO A 156 25.38 -17.76 24.17
N ARG A 157 24.12 -17.29 24.11
CA ARG A 157 23.21 -17.15 25.27
C ARG A 157 21.95 -18.02 25.11
N PRO A 158 22.04 -19.34 25.33
CA PRO A 158 20.93 -20.28 25.06
C PRO A 158 19.66 -19.98 25.85
N SER A 159 19.76 -19.39 27.05
CA SER A 159 18.59 -18.97 27.85
C SER A 159 17.69 -17.93 27.15
N ARG A 160 18.20 -17.20 26.15
CA ARG A 160 17.43 -16.20 25.39
C ARG A 160 16.82 -16.77 24.10
N TRP A 161 17.06 -18.05 23.79
CA TRP A 161 16.57 -18.65 22.56
C TRP A 161 15.06 -18.90 22.66
N ARG A 162 14.32 -18.42 21.66
CA ARG A 162 12.88 -18.62 21.54
C ARG A 162 12.58 -19.93 20.81
N TRP A 163 12.85 -21.05 21.45
CA TRP A 163 12.71 -22.39 20.85
C TRP A 163 11.34 -22.67 20.26
N THR A 164 10.27 -22.23 20.92
CA THR A 164 8.90 -22.40 20.44
C THR A 164 8.68 -21.72 19.08
N ALA A 165 9.16 -20.48 18.94
CA ALA A 165 9.08 -19.74 17.68
C ALA A 165 9.97 -20.35 16.59
N PHE A 166 11.17 -20.82 16.95
CA PHE A 166 12.06 -21.50 16.02
C PHE A 166 11.45 -22.79 15.48
N VAL A 167 10.93 -23.66 16.36
CA VAL A 167 10.29 -24.92 15.95
C VAL A 167 9.04 -24.66 15.11
N ALA A 168 8.23 -23.66 15.46
CA ALA A 168 7.07 -23.26 14.65
C ALA A 168 7.52 -22.85 13.23
N ALA A 169 8.56 -22.03 13.10
CA ALA A 169 9.10 -21.64 11.81
C ALA A 169 9.64 -22.83 11.01
N VAL A 170 10.35 -23.77 11.65
CA VAL A 170 10.85 -25.01 11.00
C VAL A 170 9.70 -25.90 10.56
N HIS A 171 8.61 -25.98 11.33
CA HIS A 171 7.44 -26.75 10.94
C HIS A 171 6.75 -26.13 9.73
N ASP A 172 6.48 -24.82 9.78
CA ASP A 172 5.76 -24.09 8.74
C ASP A 172 6.52 -24.04 7.41
N THR A 173 7.84 -23.84 7.46
CA THR A 173 8.67 -23.68 6.26
C THR A 173 9.36 -24.97 5.80
N GLY A 174 9.74 -25.86 6.73
CA GLY A 174 10.49 -27.07 6.43
C GLY A 174 9.61 -28.31 6.33
N LEU A 175 8.94 -28.66 7.44
CA LEU A 175 8.20 -29.92 7.52
C LEU A 175 7.01 -29.97 6.55
N ASN A 176 6.28 -28.86 6.40
CA ASN A 176 5.17 -28.76 5.46
C ASN A 176 5.62 -28.87 3.99
N ALA A 177 6.88 -28.56 3.67
CA ALA A 177 7.43 -28.66 2.33
C ALA A 177 7.94 -30.08 1.99
N LEU A 178 8.11 -30.97 2.97
CA LEU A 178 8.65 -32.32 2.75
C LEU A 178 7.89 -33.16 1.70
N PRO A 179 6.54 -33.18 1.66
CA PRO A 179 5.82 -34.02 0.70
C PRO A 179 6.10 -33.63 -0.75
N ILE A 180 6.15 -32.32 -1.05
CA ILE A 180 6.39 -31.86 -2.41
C ILE A 180 7.86 -32.03 -2.80
N VAL A 181 8.80 -31.78 -1.88
CA VAL A 181 10.23 -32.02 -2.12
C VAL A 181 10.49 -33.50 -2.38
N ALA A 182 9.94 -34.40 -1.56
CA ALA A 182 10.10 -35.84 -1.74
C ALA A 182 9.53 -36.33 -3.08
N LEU A 183 8.34 -35.85 -3.44
CA LEU A 183 7.70 -36.21 -4.71
C LEU A 183 8.56 -35.74 -5.90
N LEU A 184 8.99 -34.48 -5.90
CA LEU A 184 9.77 -33.92 -7.01
C LEU A 184 11.16 -34.56 -7.10
N THR A 185 11.86 -34.77 -5.98
CA THR A 185 13.15 -35.46 -5.98
C THR A 185 13.01 -36.91 -6.48
N PHE A 186 11.93 -37.61 -6.11
CA PHE A 186 11.67 -38.96 -6.61
C PHE A 186 11.40 -38.97 -8.12
N LEU A 187 10.52 -38.09 -8.61
CA LEU A 187 10.19 -38.01 -10.04
C LEU A 187 11.41 -37.66 -10.88
N VAL A 188 12.17 -36.64 -10.47
CA VAL A 188 13.40 -36.24 -11.18
C VAL A 188 14.42 -37.39 -11.13
N GLY A 189 14.52 -38.09 -9.99
CA GLY A 189 15.39 -39.25 -9.85
C GLY A 189 15.06 -40.39 -10.80
N ALA A 190 13.76 -40.72 -10.91
CA ALA A 190 13.27 -41.73 -11.84
C ALA A 190 13.53 -41.35 -13.31
N VAL A 191 13.30 -40.08 -13.67
CA VAL A 191 13.55 -39.58 -15.03
C VAL A 191 15.05 -39.63 -15.38
N VAL A 192 15.92 -39.19 -14.47
CA VAL A 192 17.37 -39.26 -14.67
C VAL A 192 17.85 -40.71 -14.75
N ALA A 193 17.31 -41.61 -13.92
CA ALA A 193 17.65 -43.03 -13.97
C ALA A 193 17.25 -43.67 -15.31
N PHE A 194 16.05 -43.36 -15.80
CA PHE A 194 15.55 -43.88 -17.07
C PHE A 194 16.40 -43.38 -18.25
N LEU A 195 16.60 -42.06 -18.35
CA LEU A 195 17.42 -41.45 -19.39
C LEU A 195 18.87 -41.95 -19.32
N GLY A 196 19.44 -42.03 -18.12
CA GLY A 196 20.79 -42.51 -17.89
C GLY A 196 20.98 -43.98 -18.27
N ALA A 197 20.00 -44.84 -17.95
CA ALA A 197 20.02 -46.25 -18.34
C ALA A 197 20.01 -46.41 -19.86
N THR A 198 19.13 -45.70 -20.56
CA THR A 198 19.06 -45.75 -22.02
C THR A 198 20.37 -45.30 -22.66
N VAL A 199 21.00 -44.23 -22.15
CA VAL A 199 22.30 -43.77 -22.66
C VAL A 199 23.41 -44.79 -22.37
N LEU A 200 23.43 -45.40 -21.19
CA LEU A 200 24.44 -46.41 -20.82
C LEU A 200 24.25 -47.75 -21.54
N GLU A 201 23.05 -48.04 -22.04
CA GLU A 201 22.73 -49.23 -22.81
C GLU A 201 23.55 -49.29 -24.10
N ASP A 202 23.68 -48.17 -24.80
CA ASP A 202 24.51 -48.05 -26.01
C ASP A 202 25.99 -48.37 -25.76
N PHE A 203 26.45 -48.23 -24.51
CA PHE A 203 27.82 -48.54 -24.09
C PHE A 203 27.95 -49.90 -23.35
N GLY A 204 26.87 -50.67 -23.23
CA GLY A 204 26.85 -51.93 -22.47
C GLY A 204 27.10 -51.76 -20.96
N ALA A 205 26.82 -50.57 -20.43
CA ALA A 205 27.24 -50.13 -19.10
C ALA A 205 26.08 -49.87 -18.12
N THR A 206 24.87 -50.40 -18.38
CA THR A 206 23.64 -50.12 -17.60
C THR A 206 23.73 -50.40 -16.10
N ILE A 207 24.65 -51.25 -15.65
CA ILE A 207 24.92 -51.47 -14.22
C ILE A 207 25.42 -50.20 -13.50
N TYR A 208 26.01 -49.25 -14.24
CA TYR A 208 26.48 -47.97 -13.71
C TYR A 208 25.39 -46.90 -13.60
N THR A 209 24.14 -47.18 -14.00
CA THR A 209 23.02 -46.21 -13.89
C THR A 209 22.83 -45.73 -12.45
N VAL A 210 22.92 -46.63 -11.47
CA VAL A 210 22.79 -46.25 -10.04
C VAL A 210 23.91 -45.29 -9.63
N ASN A 211 25.14 -45.52 -10.09
CA ASN A 211 26.28 -44.65 -9.81
C ASN A 211 26.12 -43.28 -10.47
N LEU A 212 25.60 -43.24 -11.70
CA LEU A 212 25.28 -42.00 -12.41
C LEU A 212 24.26 -41.19 -11.60
N VAL A 213 23.13 -41.79 -11.25
CA VAL A 213 22.08 -41.10 -10.47
C VAL A 213 22.65 -40.60 -9.14
N ALA A 214 23.35 -41.44 -8.39
CA ALA A 214 23.92 -41.05 -7.11
C ALA A 214 24.89 -39.86 -7.23
N PHE A 215 25.80 -39.88 -8.21
CA PHE A 215 26.77 -38.81 -8.40
C PHE A 215 26.10 -37.52 -8.91
N SER A 216 25.22 -37.63 -9.91
CA SER A 216 24.50 -36.48 -10.47
C SER A 216 23.62 -35.79 -9.43
N PHE A 217 22.96 -36.55 -8.55
CA PHE A 217 22.16 -35.96 -7.46
C PHE A 217 23.02 -35.31 -6.39
N LEU A 218 24.10 -35.97 -5.95
CA LEU A 218 24.92 -35.41 -4.88
C LEU A 218 25.70 -34.17 -5.33
N ARG A 219 26.06 -34.09 -6.61
CA ARG A 219 26.88 -32.99 -7.15
C ARG A 219 26.08 -31.85 -7.75
N GLU A 220 24.98 -32.12 -8.43
CA GLU A 220 24.27 -31.11 -9.24
C GLU A 220 22.80 -30.99 -8.86
N PHE A 221 22.02 -32.05 -9.08
CA PHE A 221 20.56 -31.97 -8.98
C PHE A 221 20.06 -31.77 -7.54
N GLY A 222 20.73 -32.31 -6.53
CA GLY A 222 20.31 -32.17 -5.14
C GLY A 222 20.32 -30.72 -4.67
N VAL A 223 21.42 -29.99 -4.93
CA VAL A 223 21.55 -28.57 -4.56
C VAL A 223 20.65 -27.70 -5.43
N LEU A 224 20.56 -27.98 -6.73
CA LEU A 224 19.75 -27.19 -7.66
C LEU A 224 18.25 -27.31 -7.37
N LEU A 225 17.75 -28.53 -7.11
CA LEU A 225 16.35 -28.76 -6.72
C LEU A 225 16.05 -28.09 -5.38
N ALA A 226 16.90 -28.24 -4.37
CA ALA A 226 16.70 -27.58 -3.09
C ALA A 226 16.63 -26.05 -3.23
N ALA A 227 17.50 -25.45 -4.04
CA ALA A 227 17.51 -24.00 -4.27
C ALA A 227 16.25 -23.50 -4.99
N ILE A 228 15.82 -24.18 -6.05
CA ILE A 228 14.64 -23.78 -6.83
C ILE A 228 13.36 -23.98 -6.01
N LEU A 229 13.25 -25.08 -5.27
CA LEU A 229 12.07 -25.35 -4.44
C LEU A 229 11.95 -24.43 -3.24
N LEU A 230 13.07 -24.04 -2.63
CA LEU A 230 13.07 -23.08 -1.52
C LEU A 230 12.79 -21.64 -1.98
N ALA A 231 13.14 -21.30 -3.22
CA ALA A 231 12.89 -19.97 -3.78
C ALA A 231 11.43 -19.77 -4.25
N GLY A 232 10.72 -20.87 -4.51
CA GLY A 232 9.34 -20.87 -5.02
C GLY A 232 8.25 -20.99 -3.96
#